data_AF-A0A8T4JQ82-F1
#
_entry.id   AF-A0A8T4JQ82-F1
#
_cell.length_a   1.000
_cell.length_b   1.000
_cell.length_c   1.000
_cell.angle_alpha   90.00
_cell.angle_beta   90.00
_cell.angle_gamma   90.00
#
_symmetry.space_group_name_H-M   'P 1'
#
loop_
_entity.id
_entity.type
_entity.pdbx_description
1 polymer ?
#
loop_
_entity_poly.entity_id
_entity_poly.type
_entity_poly.pdbx_seq_one_letter_code
_entity_poly.pdbx_strand_id
1 'polypeptide(L)'
;MYGADTIKQMLQNYGNGTGLLAVFLCCVIWILGQGKENERKYLIFYSLGTILVLNPISMKILQYLGAGGTTYRYIWLIPIIPVIAYVMLEILMKQSVLWDKGCMLLLFLGLLYFTGSSYLTPARLKLPDNIYGIPQDAIEVADLIEQYRQKDTVVVAMDQNLERTIRQWNASIVCGIPRTAYITGIVDDETLQTMQEEDMGVQLLMRLIQNGEYQDTETVKTSIRKREIDFLVVNQKFEMSEYMQKLGCSLVGKNKTYEIYATGI
;
A
#
# COMPACT_ATOMS: atom_id res chain seq x y z
N MET A 1 2.83 2.14 5.94
CA MET A 1 4.04 2.93 5.59
C MET A 1 3.68 4.35 5.19
N TYR A 2 2.69 4.53 4.33
CA TYR A 2 2.08 5.84 4.11
C TYR A 2 1.48 6.40 5.41
N GLY A 3 1.57 7.72 5.62
CA GLY A 3 1.07 8.39 6.84
C GLY A 3 1.95 8.23 8.09
N ALA A 4 3.17 7.69 7.97
CA ALA A 4 4.12 7.69 9.08
C ALA A 4 4.82 9.06 9.12
N ASP A 5 4.47 9.90 10.09
CA ASP A 5 5.05 11.26 10.21
C ASP A 5 6.30 11.28 11.09
N THR A 6 6.53 10.20 11.83
CA THR A 6 7.70 10.07 12.72
C THR A 6 8.61 8.93 12.30
N ILE A 7 9.92 9.11 12.51
CA ILE A 7 10.94 8.08 12.24
C ILE A 7 10.61 6.78 12.99
N LYS A 8 10.08 6.88 14.22
CA LYS A 8 9.65 5.75 15.02
C LYS A 8 8.56 4.94 14.32
N GLN A 9 7.49 5.59 13.86
CA GLN A 9 6.42 4.91 13.11
C GLN A 9 6.93 4.30 11.82
N MET A 10 7.86 4.98 11.13
CA MET A 10 8.45 4.44 9.91
C MET A 10 9.25 3.16 10.19
N LEU A 11 10.09 3.13 11.24
CA LEU A 11 10.84 1.94 11.65
C LEU A 11 9.92 0.81 12.12
N GLN A 12 8.87 1.12 12.87
CA GLN A 12 7.87 0.13 13.30
C GLN A 12 7.13 -0.49 12.11
N ASN A 13 6.67 0.35 11.17
CA ASN A 13 6.00 -0.08 9.96
C ASN A 13 6.94 -0.84 9.00
N TYR A 14 8.22 -0.49 8.98
CA TYR A 14 9.24 -1.17 8.18
C TYR A 14 9.61 -2.53 8.75
N GLY A 15 9.76 -2.63 10.07
CA GLY A 15 9.95 -3.90 10.74
C GLY A 15 8.72 -4.81 10.65
N ASN A 16 7.52 -4.24 10.59
CA ASN A 16 6.23 -4.95 10.45
C ASN A 16 6.09 -6.15 11.43
N GLY A 17 6.58 -5.98 12.67
CA GLY A 17 6.57 -7.03 13.69
C GLY A 17 7.58 -8.17 13.46
N THR A 18 8.46 -8.09 12.47
CA THR A 18 9.55 -9.05 12.26
C THR A 18 10.73 -8.77 13.20
N GLY A 19 11.41 -9.84 13.62
CA GLY A 19 12.65 -9.78 14.41
C GLY A 19 13.89 -9.40 13.58
N LEU A 20 13.76 -9.19 12.26
CA LEU A 20 14.89 -8.94 11.37
C LEU A 20 15.67 -7.67 11.74
N LEU A 21 15.00 -6.62 12.21
CA LEU A 21 15.68 -5.42 12.68
C LEU A 21 16.56 -5.71 13.91
N ALA A 22 16.11 -6.58 14.81
CA ALA A 22 16.90 -7.00 15.97
C ALA A 22 18.11 -7.84 15.54
N VAL A 23 17.92 -8.79 14.61
CA VAL A 23 19.02 -9.58 14.02
C VAL A 23 20.06 -8.67 13.36
N PHE A 24 19.61 -7.64 12.64
CA PHE A 24 20.49 -6.64 12.06
C PHE A 24 21.29 -5.88 13.12
N LEU A 25 20.66 -5.43 14.21
CA LEU A 25 21.36 -4.77 15.31
C LEU A 25 22.41 -5.69 15.95
N CYS A 26 22.11 -6.98 16.12
CA CYS A 26 23.11 -7.97 16.57
C CYS A 26 24.29 -8.09 15.60
N CYS A 27 24.02 -8.08 14.28
CA CYS A 27 25.06 -8.09 13.25
C CYS A 27 25.93 -6.83 13.30
N VAL A 28 25.34 -5.65 13.50
CA VAL A 28 26.06 -4.38 13.68
C VAL A 28 26.98 -4.46 14.89
N ILE A 29 26.48 -4.93 16.04
CA ILE A 29 27.29 -5.12 17.27
C ILE A 29 28.43 -6.11 17.01
N TRP A 30 28.16 -7.21 16.29
CA TRP A 30 29.17 -8.18 15.92
C TRP A 30 30.27 -7.57 15.05
N ILE A 31 29.93 -6.78 14.03
CA ILE A 31 30.93 -6.09 13.18
C ILE A 31 31.78 -5.12 14.01
N LEU A 32 31.16 -4.38 14.95
CA LEU A 32 31.90 -3.46 15.83
C LEU A 32 32.92 -4.18 16.72
N GLY A 33 32.59 -5.37 17.23
CA GLY A 33 33.48 -6.15 18.10
C GLY A 33 34.50 -7.03 17.36
N GLN A 34 34.08 -7.68 16.28
CA GLN A 34 34.82 -8.77 15.61
C GLN A 34 35.16 -8.49 14.14
N GLY A 35 34.61 -7.42 13.56
CA GLY A 35 34.87 -7.01 12.19
C GLY A 35 36.26 -6.39 12.01
N LYS A 36 36.76 -6.40 10.79
CA LYS A 36 38.04 -5.78 10.43
C LYS A 36 37.96 -4.26 10.59
N GLU A 37 39.11 -3.61 10.71
CA GLU A 37 39.18 -2.16 10.88
C GLU A 37 38.42 -1.39 9.79
N ASN A 38 38.59 -1.78 8.53
CA ASN A 38 37.90 -1.14 7.40
C ASN A 38 36.38 -1.36 7.47
N GLU A 39 35.92 -2.56 7.81
CA GLU A 39 34.50 -2.89 7.95
C GLU A 39 33.84 -2.03 9.04
N ARG A 40 34.52 -1.87 10.18
CA ARG A 40 34.08 -0.98 11.27
C ARG A 40 34.00 0.48 10.81
N LYS A 41 35.01 0.97 10.08
CA LYS A 41 35.01 2.32 9.52
C LYS A 41 33.83 2.53 8.56
N TYR A 42 33.60 1.60 7.63
CA TYR A 42 32.47 1.68 6.70
C TYR A 42 31.13 1.71 7.45
N LEU A 43 30.94 0.84 8.44
CA LEU A 43 29.73 0.80 9.25
C LEU A 43 29.51 2.13 10.01
N ILE A 44 30.56 2.72 10.58
CA ILE A 44 30.49 4.01 11.27
C ILE A 44 30.09 5.13 10.29
N PHE A 45 30.78 5.27 9.15
CA PHE A 45 30.43 6.29 8.14
C PHE A 45 29.02 6.12 7.61
N TYR A 46 28.60 4.87 7.37
CA TYR A 46 27.25 4.56 6.94
C TYR A 46 26.19 4.92 7.98
N SER A 47 26.47 4.61 9.25
CA SER A 47 25.59 4.95 10.37
C SER A 47 25.45 6.46 10.53
N LEU A 48 26.55 7.21 10.41
CA LEU A 48 26.53 8.67 10.42
C LEU A 48 25.70 9.24 9.27
N GLY A 49 25.87 8.73 8.05
CA GLY A 49 25.04 9.11 6.90
C GLY A 49 23.55 8.81 7.12
N THR A 50 23.24 7.64 7.69
CA THR A 50 21.87 7.24 8.03
C THR A 50 21.25 8.19 9.07
N ILE A 51 22.00 8.59 10.12
CA ILE A 51 21.53 9.57 11.12
C ILE A 51 21.34 10.95 10.49
N LEU A 52 22.23 11.36 9.58
CA LEU A 52 22.12 12.63 8.87
C LEU A 52 20.90 12.69 7.95
N VAL A 53 20.48 11.57 7.38
CA VAL A 53 19.26 11.50 6.54
C VAL A 53 18.01 11.31 7.39
N LEU A 54 18.03 10.38 8.36
CA LEU A 54 16.92 10.02 9.22
C LEU A 54 16.89 10.85 10.51
N ASN A 55 16.84 12.17 10.37
CA ASN A 55 16.56 13.09 11.47
C ASN A 55 15.40 14.05 11.13
N PRO A 56 14.73 14.63 12.13
CA PRO A 56 13.53 15.45 11.91
C PRO A 56 13.76 16.66 10.98
N ILE A 57 14.95 17.24 10.98
CA ILE A 57 15.29 18.42 10.15
C ILE A 57 15.38 18.00 8.68
N SER A 58 16.16 16.96 8.39
CA SER A 58 16.29 16.41 7.03
C SER A 58 14.92 15.97 6.49
N MET A 59 14.09 15.36 7.32
CA MET A 59 12.75 14.92 6.92
C MET A 59 11.83 16.11 6.56
N LYS A 60 11.87 17.21 7.33
CA LYS A 60 11.14 18.43 6.98
C LYS A 60 11.63 19.02 5.66
N ILE A 61 12.94 19.11 5.45
CA ILE A 61 13.53 19.61 4.20
C ILE A 61 13.03 18.76 3.01
N LEU A 62 13.08 17.43 3.14
CA LEU A 62 12.61 16.52 2.10
C LEU A 62 11.12 16.68 1.80
N GLN A 63 10.28 16.91 2.82
CA GLN A 63 8.87 17.21 2.62
C GLN A 63 8.67 18.53 1.85
N TYR A 64 9.41 19.59 2.19
CA TYR A 64 9.38 20.86 1.46
C TYR A 64 9.81 20.73 0.00
N LEU A 65 10.75 19.83 -0.31
CA LEU A 65 11.21 19.54 -1.67
C LEU A 65 10.23 18.65 -2.47
N GLY A 66 9.03 18.39 -1.97
CA GLY A 66 8.01 17.61 -2.67
C GLY A 66 8.08 16.10 -2.43
N ALA A 67 8.91 15.61 -1.52
CA ALA A 67 8.92 14.19 -1.13
C ALA A 67 7.87 13.83 -0.05
N GLY A 68 6.93 14.75 0.22
CA GLY A 68 5.80 14.53 1.14
C GLY A 68 5.08 13.20 0.86
N GLY A 69 4.90 12.38 1.89
CA GLY A 69 4.26 11.06 1.76
C GLY A 69 5.14 9.93 1.21
N THR A 70 6.40 10.18 0.85
CA THR A 70 7.35 9.14 0.38
C THR A 70 8.66 9.08 1.17
N THR A 71 8.77 9.88 2.23
CA THR A 71 9.97 9.96 3.08
C THR A 71 10.33 8.64 3.79
N TYR A 72 9.40 7.69 3.92
CA TYR A 72 9.71 6.34 4.40
C TYR A 72 10.71 5.60 3.50
N ARG A 73 10.83 5.97 2.21
CA ARG A 73 11.77 5.33 1.26
C ARG A 73 13.23 5.48 1.67
N TYR A 74 13.57 6.50 2.47
CA TYR A 74 14.93 6.68 2.96
C TYR A 74 15.35 5.61 3.97
N ILE A 75 14.41 4.89 4.58
CA ILE A 75 14.73 3.70 5.39
C ILE A 75 15.30 2.57 4.52
N TRP A 76 14.94 2.51 3.23
CA TRP A 76 15.46 1.51 2.31
C TRP A 76 16.95 1.67 2.03
N LEU A 77 17.53 2.82 2.39
CA LEU A 77 18.98 2.97 2.39
C LEU A 77 19.62 2.02 3.42
N ILE A 78 18.98 1.72 4.55
CA ILE A 78 19.61 0.86 5.57
C ILE A 78 19.81 -0.56 4.98
N PRO A 79 21.05 -1.05 4.84
CA PRO A 79 21.34 -2.32 4.17
C PRO A 79 21.12 -3.50 5.12
N ILE A 80 19.90 -3.65 5.63
CA ILE A 80 19.54 -4.68 6.61
C ILE A 80 19.87 -6.07 6.09
N ILE A 81 19.32 -6.44 4.93
CA ILE A 81 19.47 -7.78 4.36
C ILE A 81 20.94 -8.06 3.97
N PRO A 82 21.66 -7.17 3.25
CA PRO A 82 23.06 -7.40 2.92
C PRO A 82 23.98 -7.56 4.14
N VAL A 83 23.79 -6.77 5.19
CA VAL A 83 24.63 -6.85 6.41
C VAL A 83 24.38 -8.15 7.17
N ILE A 84 23.12 -8.58 7.30
CA ILE A 84 22.79 -9.88 7.92
C ILE A 84 23.45 -11.01 7.12
N ALA A 85 23.28 -11.01 5.80
CA ALA A 85 23.85 -12.04 4.93
C ALA A 85 25.38 -12.08 5.03
N TYR A 86 26.04 -10.92 5.05
CA TYR A 86 27.48 -10.79 5.21
C TYR A 86 27.97 -11.40 6.53
N VAL A 87 27.38 -10.99 7.67
CA VAL A 87 27.81 -11.46 9.00
C VAL A 87 27.57 -12.96 9.15
N MET A 88 26.41 -13.47 8.72
CA MET A 88 26.11 -14.90 8.75
C MET A 88 27.12 -15.69 7.91
N LEU A 89 27.45 -15.22 6.71
CA LEU A 89 28.44 -15.87 5.85
C LEU A 89 29.83 -15.84 6.49
N GLU A 90 30.26 -14.72 7.07
CA GLU A 90 31.57 -14.61 7.70
C GLU A 90 31.70 -15.55 8.91
N ILE A 91 30.66 -15.63 9.76
CA ILE A 91 30.64 -16.57 10.90
C ILE A 91 30.69 -18.03 10.40
N LEU A 92 29.97 -18.33 9.32
CA LEU A 92 29.95 -19.67 8.72
C LEU A 92 31.31 -20.04 8.11
N MET A 93 32.01 -19.08 7.50
CA MET A 93 33.35 -19.27 6.92
C MET A 93 34.44 -19.41 7.99
N LYS A 94 34.23 -18.90 9.21
CA LYS A 94 35.15 -19.08 10.34
C LYS A 94 35.11 -20.51 10.92
N GLN A 95 34.09 -21.31 10.60
CA GLN A 95 34.01 -22.71 11.05
C GLN A 95 34.90 -23.62 10.20
N SER A 96 35.90 -24.26 10.82
CA SER A 96 36.80 -25.21 10.15
C SER A 96 36.21 -26.63 10.07
N VAL A 97 35.31 -26.99 10.99
CA VAL A 97 34.70 -28.32 11.08
C VAL A 97 33.36 -28.34 10.34
N LEU A 98 33.18 -29.33 9.46
CA LEU A 98 31.98 -29.43 8.62
C LEU A 98 30.69 -29.61 9.43
N TRP A 99 30.76 -30.35 10.54
CA TRP A 99 29.63 -30.55 11.45
C TRP A 99 29.19 -29.23 12.10
N ASP A 100 30.13 -28.46 12.65
CA ASP A 100 29.86 -27.16 13.27
C ASP A 100 29.31 -26.17 12.24
N LYS A 101 29.84 -26.22 11.02
CA LYS A 101 29.32 -25.43 9.88
C LYS A 101 27.87 -25.79 9.55
N GLY A 102 27.53 -27.08 9.52
CA GLY A 102 26.17 -27.56 9.31
C GLY A 102 25.21 -27.12 10.43
N CYS A 103 25.63 -27.29 11.69
CA CYS A 103 24.87 -26.85 12.86
C CYS A 103 24.61 -25.33 12.85
N MET A 104 25.64 -24.52 12.54
CA MET A 104 25.51 -23.07 12.44
C MET A 104 24.57 -22.64 11.30
N LEU A 105 24.63 -23.31 10.15
CA LEU A 105 23.71 -23.05 9.05
C LEU A 105 22.25 -23.32 9.46
N LEU A 106 21.99 -24.46 10.10
CA LEU A 106 20.66 -24.80 10.60
C LEU A 106 20.16 -23.78 11.65
N LEU A 107 21.05 -23.32 12.53
CA LEU A 107 20.74 -22.27 13.50
C LEU A 107 20.34 -20.96 12.81
N PHE A 108 21.07 -20.53 11.78
CA PHE A 108 20.71 -19.31 11.02
C PHE A 108 19.40 -19.46 10.26
N LEU A 109 19.15 -20.61 9.64
CA LEU A 109 17.86 -20.90 9.00
C LEU A 109 16.71 -20.86 10.01
N GLY A 110 16.90 -21.46 11.19
CA GLY A 110 15.94 -21.39 12.29
C GLY A 110 15.69 -19.96 12.75
N LEU A 111 16.75 -19.17 12.98
CA LEU A 111 16.66 -17.76 13.37
C LEU A 111 15.84 -16.96 12.35
N LEU A 112 16.14 -17.11 11.05
CA LEU A 112 15.41 -16.39 9.99
C LEU A 112 13.95 -16.84 9.90
N TYR A 113 13.68 -18.14 10.08
CA TYR A 113 12.33 -18.68 10.08
C TYR A 113 11.49 -18.13 11.24
N PHE A 114 12.04 -18.06 12.45
CA PHE A 114 11.30 -17.56 13.63
C PHE A 114 11.25 -16.02 13.72
N THR A 115 12.19 -15.31 13.09
CA THR A 115 12.20 -13.83 13.09
C THR A 115 11.42 -13.23 11.93
N GLY A 116 11.22 -13.97 10.84
CA GLY A 116 10.44 -13.52 9.69
C GLY A 116 8.95 -13.87 9.81
N SER A 117 8.09 -12.99 9.32
CA SER A 117 6.77 -13.38 8.84
C SER A 117 6.86 -13.56 7.33
N SER A 118 6.54 -14.76 6.85
CA SER A 118 6.55 -15.01 5.40
C SER A 118 5.36 -14.32 4.75
N TYR A 119 5.62 -13.57 3.67
CA TYR A 119 4.54 -13.08 2.81
C TYR A 119 3.86 -14.22 2.04
N LEU A 120 4.57 -15.34 1.88
CA LEU A 120 4.12 -16.55 1.18
C LEU A 120 3.26 -17.41 2.11
N THR A 121 2.10 -16.89 2.51
CA THR A 121 1.09 -17.69 3.20
C THR A 121 0.17 -18.35 2.17
N PRO A 122 -0.40 -19.54 2.46
CA PRO A 122 -1.38 -20.18 1.57
C PRO A 122 -2.56 -19.26 1.20
N ALA A 123 -2.95 -18.35 2.10
CA ALA A 123 -3.99 -17.36 1.84
C ALA A 123 -3.60 -16.28 0.80
N ARG A 124 -2.30 -16.02 0.63
CA ARG A 124 -1.75 -15.01 -0.31
C ARG A 124 -1.18 -15.63 -1.58
N LEU A 125 -0.78 -16.89 -1.53
CA LEU A 125 -0.40 -17.69 -2.70
C LEU A 125 -1.66 -18.15 -3.44
N LYS A 126 -2.25 -17.25 -4.22
CA LYS A 126 -3.34 -17.58 -5.13
C LYS A 126 -2.80 -17.76 -6.54
N LEU A 127 -3.24 -18.84 -7.20
CA LEU A 127 -3.04 -18.97 -8.63
C LEU A 127 -3.85 -17.88 -9.35
N PRO A 128 -3.36 -17.36 -10.49
CA PRO A 128 -4.14 -16.46 -11.33
C PRO A 128 -5.51 -17.05 -11.69
N ASP A 129 -6.56 -16.24 -11.64
CA ASP A 129 -7.91 -16.65 -12.02
C ASP A 129 -8.02 -16.93 -13.54
N ASN A 130 -7.18 -16.28 -14.33
CA ASN A 130 -7.16 -16.34 -15.78
C ASN A 130 -5.73 -16.13 -16.33
N ILE A 131 -5.57 -16.28 -17.65
CA ILE A 131 -4.27 -16.15 -18.35
C ILE A 131 -3.66 -14.74 -18.27
N TYR A 132 -4.46 -13.72 -17.97
CA TYR A 132 -4.01 -12.34 -17.92
C TYR A 132 -3.38 -11.99 -16.57
N GLY A 133 -3.63 -12.77 -15.52
CA GLY A 133 -3.19 -12.44 -14.17
C GLY A 133 -3.88 -11.22 -13.56
N ILE A 134 -4.96 -10.74 -14.18
CA ILE A 134 -5.82 -9.66 -13.69
C ILE A 134 -7.03 -10.30 -13.00
N PRO A 135 -7.48 -9.82 -11.83
CA PRO A 135 -8.69 -10.34 -11.19
C PRO A 135 -9.86 -10.36 -12.16
N GLN A 136 -10.56 -11.51 -12.23
CA GLN A 136 -11.65 -11.69 -13.18
C GLN A 136 -12.77 -10.64 -12.99
N ASP A 137 -13.05 -10.26 -11.74
CA ASP A 137 -14.00 -9.20 -11.42
C ASP A 137 -13.64 -7.85 -12.06
N ALA A 138 -12.34 -7.51 -12.17
CA ALA A 138 -11.90 -6.26 -12.76
C ALA A 138 -12.08 -6.26 -14.29
N ILE A 139 -11.84 -7.39 -14.95
CA ILE A 139 -12.10 -7.58 -16.38
C ILE A 139 -13.60 -7.42 -16.67
N GLU A 140 -14.44 -8.14 -15.92
CA GLU A 140 -15.89 -8.11 -16.12
C GLU A 140 -16.49 -6.72 -15.87
N VAL A 141 -16.05 -6.00 -14.83
CA VAL A 141 -16.47 -4.61 -14.59
C VAL A 141 -16.05 -3.70 -15.74
N ALA A 142 -14.81 -3.82 -16.21
CA ALA A 142 -14.31 -3.00 -17.31
C ALA A 142 -15.04 -3.26 -18.64
N ASP A 143 -15.32 -4.54 -18.95
CA ASP A 143 -16.07 -4.93 -20.15
C ASP A 143 -17.52 -4.45 -20.08
N LEU A 144 -18.15 -4.50 -18.90
CA LEU A 144 -19.48 -3.92 -18.69
C LEU A 144 -19.46 -2.41 -18.88
N ILE A 145 -18.49 -1.69 -18.31
CA ILE A 145 -18.37 -0.24 -18.51
C ILE A 145 -18.15 0.11 -19.99
N GLU A 146 -17.33 -0.66 -20.70
CA GLU A 146 -17.06 -0.48 -22.13
C GLU A 146 -18.33 -0.59 -22.98
N GLN A 147 -19.28 -1.46 -22.63
CA GLN A 147 -20.54 -1.61 -23.36
C GLN A 147 -21.48 -0.39 -23.22
N TYR A 148 -21.37 0.34 -22.11
CA TYR A 148 -22.27 1.46 -21.78
C TYR A 148 -21.58 2.83 -21.91
N ARG A 149 -20.26 2.88 -22.17
CA ARG A 149 -19.56 4.16 -22.31
C ARG A 149 -20.03 4.92 -23.54
N GLN A 150 -20.19 6.22 -23.38
CA GLN A 150 -20.55 7.14 -24.48
C GLN A 150 -19.39 8.05 -24.89
N LYS A 151 -18.29 8.03 -24.12
CA LYS A 151 -17.13 8.90 -24.27
C LYS A 151 -15.87 8.05 -24.52
N ASP A 152 -14.85 8.67 -25.09
CA ASP A 152 -13.54 8.04 -25.28
C ASP A 152 -12.89 7.64 -23.95
N THR A 153 -13.14 8.40 -22.89
CA THR A 153 -12.72 8.10 -21.53
C THR A 153 -13.88 8.33 -20.57
N VAL A 154 -13.96 7.49 -19.53
CA VAL A 154 -15.01 7.58 -18.51
C VAL A 154 -14.42 7.68 -17.12
N VAL A 155 -15.01 8.51 -16.27
CA VAL A 155 -14.58 8.69 -14.87
C VAL A 155 -15.40 7.76 -13.98
N VAL A 156 -14.72 6.90 -13.24
CA VAL A 156 -15.37 5.82 -12.48
C VAL A 156 -14.94 5.87 -11.01
N ALA A 157 -15.89 5.94 -10.10
CA ALA A 157 -15.63 5.77 -8.67
C ALA A 157 -15.79 4.29 -8.31
N MET A 158 -14.70 3.69 -7.82
CA MET A 158 -14.59 2.25 -7.56
C MET A 158 -13.65 2.03 -6.38
N ASP A 159 -13.77 0.90 -5.67
CA ASP A 159 -12.93 0.63 -4.50
C ASP A 159 -11.43 0.51 -4.84
N GLN A 160 -10.60 0.49 -3.80
CA GLN A 160 -9.14 0.48 -3.96
C GLN A 160 -8.60 -0.77 -4.67
N ASN A 161 -9.26 -1.92 -4.56
CA ASN A 161 -8.80 -3.16 -5.21
C ASN A 161 -9.04 -3.08 -6.73
N LEU A 162 -10.22 -2.59 -7.14
CA LEU A 162 -10.52 -2.34 -8.54
C LEU A 162 -9.64 -1.23 -9.12
N GLU A 163 -9.46 -0.10 -8.41
CA GLU A 163 -8.65 1.04 -8.85
C GLU A 163 -7.23 0.62 -9.24
N ARG A 164 -6.64 -0.32 -8.51
CA ARG A 164 -5.28 -0.83 -8.76
C ARG A 164 -5.15 -1.75 -9.98
N THR A 165 -6.26 -2.32 -10.45
CA THR A 165 -6.23 -3.44 -11.42
C THR A 165 -6.98 -3.16 -12.71
N ILE A 166 -8.11 -2.44 -12.65
CA ILE A 166 -9.01 -2.27 -13.80
C ILE A 166 -8.33 -1.63 -15.01
N ARG A 167 -7.44 -0.66 -14.78
CA ARG A 167 -6.73 0.07 -15.85
C ARG A 167 -5.61 -0.74 -16.51
N GLN A 168 -5.24 -1.88 -15.92
CA GLN A 168 -4.36 -2.85 -16.57
C GLN A 168 -5.08 -3.55 -17.72
N TRP A 169 -6.41 -3.64 -17.66
CA TRP A 169 -7.26 -4.19 -18.72
C TRP A 169 -7.80 -3.10 -19.66
N ASN A 170 -8.41 -2.05 -19.12
CA ASN A 170 -8.99 -0.97 -19.92
C ASN A 170 -8.46 0.41 -19.51
N ALA A 171 -7.61 1.00 -20.35
CA ALA A 171 -6.96 2.28 -20.09
C ALA A 171 -7.87 3.51 -20.28
N SER A 172 -9.05 3.35 -20.90
CA SER A 172 -10.04 4.43 -21.07
C SER A 172 -10.70 4.85 -19.76
N ILE A 173 -10.60 4.01 -18.73
CA ILE A 173 -11.16 4.25 -17.41
C ILE A 173 -10.24 5.18 -16.63
N VAL A 174 -10.80 6.29 -16.14
CA VAL A 174 -10.16 7.27 -15.26
C VAL A 174 -10.69 7.09 -13.85
N CYS A 175 -9.80 7.04 -12.86
CA CYS A 175 -10.20 6.85 -11.47
C CYS A 175 -10.78 8.15 -10.90
N GLY A 176 -12.07 8.15 -10.58
CA GLY A 176 -12.77 9.31 -10.01
C GLY A 176 -12.40 9.63 -8.57
N ILE A 177 -11.92 8.62 -7.83
CA ILE A 177 -11.32 8.78 -6.51
C ILE A 177 -9.80 8.68 -6.66
N PRO A 178 -9.03 9.72 -6.27
CA PRO A 178 -7.59 9.72 -6.45
C PRO A 178 -6.93 8.69 -5.52
N ARG A 179 -5.86 8.06 -6.02
CA ARG A 179 -5.04 7.09 -5.26
C ARG A 179 -4.55 7.65 -3.92
N THR A 180 -4.26 8.95 -3.86
CA THR A 180 -3.83 9.62 -2.63
C THR A 180 -4.87 9.53 -1.52
N ALA A 181 -6.17 9.60 -1.84
CA ALA A 181 -7.24 9.47 -0.86
C ALA A 181 -7.29 8.06 -0.25
N TYR A 182 -7.16 7.01 -1.07
CA TYR A 182 -7.07 5.64 -0.57
C TYR A 182 -5.83 5.36 0.28
N ILE A 183 -4.80 6.17 0.11
CA ILE A 183 -3.56 6.06 0.88
C ILE A 183 -3.66 6.76 2.23
N THR A 184 -4.30 7.95 2.26
CA THR A 184 -4.53 8.69 3.50
C THR A 184 -5.60 8.04 4.36
N GLY A 185 -6.50 7.26 3.75
CA GLY A 185 -7.57 6.57 4.45
C GLY A 185 -8.81 7.45 4.65
N ILE A 186 -9.85 6.83 5.22
CA ILE A 186 -11.10 7.50 5.58
C ILE A 186 -10.86 8.28 6.88
N VAL A 187 -11.19 9.57 6.87
CA VAL A 187 -11.12 10.43 8.07
C VAL A 187 -12.36 10.29 8.94
N ASP A 188 -12.29 10.66 10.22
CA ASP A 188 -13.46 10.75 11.10
C ASP A 188 -14.41 11.90 10.73
N ASP A 189 -15.60 11.93 11.33
CA ASP A 189 -16.64 12.90 11.02
C ASP A 189 -16.27 14.34 11.40
N GLU A 190 -15.51 14.53 12.49
CA GLU A 190 -15.05 15.85 12.92
C GLU A 190 -14.09 16.44 11.88
N THR A 191 -13.13 15.64 11.44
CA THR A 191 -12.17 16.01 10.42
C THR A 191 -12.87 16.29 9.09
N LEU A 192 -13.82 15.43 8.69
CA LEU A 192 -14.57 15.56 7.44
C LEU A 192 -15.25 16.94 7.31
N GLN A 193 -15.85 17.44 8.40
CA GLN A 193 -16.56 18.73 8.42
C GLN A 193 -15.63 19.94 8.27
N THR A 194 -14.34 19.78 8.56
CA THR A 194 -13.34 20.86 8.46
C THR A 194 -12.59 20.86 7.11
N MET A 195 -12.82 19.85 6.26
CA MET A 195 -12.13 19.74 4.98
C MET A 195 -12.64 20.75 3.97
N GLN A 196 -11.81 21.06 2.98
CA GLN A 196 -12.26 21.80 1.81
C GLN A 196 -13.34 20.99 1.07
N GLU A 197 -14.28 21.68 0.43
CA GLU A 197 -15.44 21.05 -0.20
C GLU A 197 -15.05 19.97 -1.23
N GLU A 198 -13.96 20.21 -1.98
CA GLU A 198 -13.45 19.24 -2.96
C GLU A 198 -12.93 17.94 -2.31
N ASP A 199 -12.13 18.07 -1.23
CA ASP A 199 -11.58 16.93 -0.50
C ASP A 199 -12.67 16.18 0.27
N MET A 200 -13.64 16.92 0.82
CA MET A 200 -14.83 16.36 1.44
C MET A 200 -15.60 15.49 0.44
N GLY A 201 -15.81 15.97 -0.80
CA GLY A 201 -16.46 15.20 -1.84
C GLY A 201 -15.74 13.89 -2.18
N VAL A 202 -14.41 13.89 -2.16
CA VAL A 202 -13.61 12.65 -2.32
C VAL A 202 -13.86 11.68 -1.17
N GLN A 203 -13.83 12.18 0.06
CA GLN A 203 -14.05 11.36 1.26
C GLN A 203 -15.45 10.76 1.29
N LEU A 204 -16.47 11.51 0.87
CA LEU A 204 -17.84 11.02 0.76
C LEU A 204 -17.96 9.89 -0.27
N LEU A 205 -17.41 10.06 -1.47
CA LEU A 205 -17.37 9.00 -2.49
C LEU A 205 -16.58 7.79 -1.99
N MET A 206 -15.48 8.02 -1.28
CA MET A 206 -14.66 6.93 -0.75
C MET A 206 -15.41 6.13 0.32
N ARG A 207 -16.08 6.77 1.27
CA ARG A 207 -16.93 6.12 2.29
C ARG A 207 -18.07 5.33 1.66
N LEU A 208 -18.73 5.90 0.66
CA LEU A 208 -19.80 5.24 -0.10
C LEU A 208 -19.31 3.93 -0.73
N ILE A 209 -18.15 3.98 -1.39
CA ILE A 209 -17.66 2.87 -2.21
C ILE A 209 -16.90 1.82 -1.37
N GLN A 210 -16.11 2.23 -0.37
CA GLN A 210 -15.32 1.33 0.48
C GLN A 210 -16.12 0.70 1.61
N ASN A 211 -17.06 1.44 2.20
CA ASN A 211 -17.75 1.03 3.42
C ASN A 211 -19.26 0.85 3.24
N GLY A 212 -19.83 1.29 2.11
CA GLY A 212 -21.30 1.37 1.97
C GLY A 212 -21.92 2.45 2.87
N GLU A 213 -21.11 3.38 3.37
CA GLU A 213 -21.58 4.47 4.23
C GLU A 213 -21.99 5.66 3.38
N TYR A 214 -23.21 6.15 3.58
CA TYR A 214 -23.73 7.26 2.80
C TYR A 214 -24.35 8.34 3.65
N GLN A 215 -24.26 9.56 3.13
CA GLN A 215 -24.77 10.79 3.72
C GLN A 215 -26.00 11.25 2.92
N ASP A 216 -26.42 12.49 3.18
CA ASP A 216 -27.46 13.15 2.40
C ASP A 216 -27.25 13.03 0.89
N THR A 217 -28.36 12.75 0.18
CA THR A 217 -28.36 12.41 -1.24
C THR A 217 -27.89 13.57 -2.11
N GLU A 218 -28.22 14.82 -1.75
CA GLU A 218 -27.86 16.00 -2.55
C GLU A 218 -26.37 16.33 -2.45
N THR A 219 -25.78 16.09 -1.27
CA THR A 219 -24.33 16.26 -1.06
C THR A 219 -23.53 15.26 -1.91
N VAL A 220 -23.97 13.99 -1.96
CA VAL A 220 -23.33 12.96 -2.79
C VAL A 220 -23.53 13.24 -4.29
N LYS A 221 -24.73 13.64 -4.72
CA LYS A 221 -24.98 14.08 -6.11
C LYS A 221 -24.07 15.24 -6.52
N THR A 222 -23.88 16.23 -5.65
CA THR A 222 -22.99 17.35 -5.91
C THR A 222 -21.55 16.89 -6.11
N SER A 223 -21.10 15.92 -5.30
CA SER A 223 -19.77 15.31 -5.42
C SER A 223 -19.60 14.54 -6.74
N ILE A 224 -20.63 13.79 -7.16
CA ILE A 224 -20.68 13.08 -8.45
C ILE A 224 -20.54 14.06 -9.62
N ARG A 225 -21.35 15.13 -9.63
CA ARG A 225 -21.34 16.15 -10.70
C ARG A 225 -20.02 16.90 -10.80
N LYS A 226 -19.50 17.38 -9.67
CA LYS A 226 -18.26 18.17 -9.65
C LYS A 226 -17.05 17.39 -10.17
N ARG A 227 -17.04 16.06 -10.00
CA ARG A 227 -15.98 15.17 -10.48
C ARG A 227 -16.30 14.49 -11.79
N GLU A 228 -17.44 14.82 -12.40
CA GLU A 228 -17.91 14.24 -13.67
C GLU A 228 -17.89 12.71 -13.65
N ILE A 229 -18.23 12.10 -12.49
CA ILE A 229 -18.24 10.64 -12.35
C ILE A 229 -19.32 10.10 -13.28
N ASP A 230 -18.96 9.26 -14.25
CA ASP A 230 -19.86 8.60 -15.20
C ASP A 230 -20.41 7.27 -14.66
N PHE A 231 -19.64 6.57 -13.81
CA PHE A 231 -20.05 5.30 -13.22
C PHE A 231 -19.64 5.18 -11.74
N LEU A 232 -20.52 4.57 -10.94
CA LEU A 232 -20.24 4.11 -9.58
C LEU A 232 -20.17 2.58 -9.56
N VAL A 233 -19.09 2.03 -9.03
CA VAL A 233 -18.91 0.58 -8.87
C VAL A 233 -18.89 0.24 -7.40
N VAL A 234 -19.94 -0.43 -6.92
CA VAL A 234 -20.21 -0.66 -5.51
C VAL A 234 -20.17 -2.15 -5.22
N ASN A 235 -19.62 -2.55 -4.08
CA ASN A 235 -19.64 -3.97 -3.70
C ASN A 235 -21.07 -4.41 -3.33
N GLN A 236 -21.51 -5.54 -3.88
CA GLN A 236 -22.84 -6.10 -3.66
C GLN A 236 -23.16 -6.33 -2.17
N LYS A 237 -22.16 -6.60 -1.34
CA LYS A 237 -22.33 -6.84 0.11
C LYS A 237 -22.94 -5.66 0.87
N PHE A 238 -22.95 -4.46 0.28
CA PHE A 238 -23.49 -3.26 0.90
C PHE A 238 -24.98 -3.03 0.62
N GLU A 239 -25.59 -3.80 -0.28
CA GLU A 239 -27.03 -3.75 -0.57
C GLU A 239 -27.54 -2.32 -0.92
N MET A 240 -26.76 -1.59 -1.72
CA MET A 240 -26.94 -0.14 -1.94
C MET A 240 -27.99 0.22 -3.00
N SER A 241 -28.72 -0.74 -3.55
CA SER A 241 -29.56 -0.53 -4.74
C SER A 241 -30.65 0.53 -4.53
N GLU A 242 -31.30 0.58 -3.37
CA GLU A 242 -32.32 1.60 -3.07
C GLU A 242 -31.72 3.00 -3.00
N TYR A 243 -30.54 3.13 -2.37
CA TYR A 243 -29.85 4.41 -2.27
C TYR A 243 -29.36 4.91 -3.64
N MET A 244 -28.83 4.01 -4.48
CA MET A 244 -28.40 4.35 -5.84
C MET A 244 -29.56 4.83 -6.71
N GLN A 245 -30.76 4.25 -6.55
CA GLN A 245 -31.97 4.74 -7.21
C GLN A 245 -32.36 6.14 -6.72
N LYS A 246 -32.28 6.42 -5.40
CA LYS A 246 -32.53 7.77 -4.84
C LYS A 246 -31.52 8.81 -5.34
N LEU A 247 -30.27 8.39 -5.58
CA LEU A 247 -29.27 9.24 -6.24
C LEU A 247 -29.64 9.55 -7.70
N GLY A 248 -30.51 8.78 -8.34
CA GLY A 248 -30.81 8.89 -9.77
C GLY A 248 -29.84 8.10 -10.64
N CYS A 249 -29.11 7.13 -10.07
CA CYS A 249 -28.24 6.24 -10.83
C CYS A 249 -29.03 5.03 -11.34
N SER A 250 -28.68 4.54 -12.53
CA SER A 250 -29.30 3.36 -13.13
C SER A 250 -28.34 2.17 -13.08
N LEU A 251 -28.82 1.00 -12.67
CA LEU A 251 -28.03 -0.23 -12.68
C LEU A 251 -27.78 -0.63 -14.13
N VAL A 252 -26.51 -0.71 -14.54
CA VAL A 252 -26.12 -1.14 -15.90
C VAL A 252 -25.71 -2.61 -15.95
N GLY A 253 -25.19 -3.14 -14.84
CA GLY A 253 -24.74 -4.51 -14.77
C GLY A 253 -24.28 -4.90 -13.38
N LYS A 254 -24.05 -6.19 -13.20
CA LYS A 254 -23.48 -6.76 -11.99
C LYS A 254 -22.64 -7.98 -12.35
N ASN A 255 -21.58 -8.22 -11.59
CA ASN A 255 -20.84 -9.47 -11.65
C ASN A 255 -21.01 -10.25 -10.34
N LYS A 256 -20.02 -11.03 -9.92
CA LYS A 256 -20.09 -11.77 -8.65
C LYS A 256 -19.93 -10.87 -7.41
N THR A 257 -19.16 -9.80 -7.53
CA THR A 257 -18.71 -8.98 -6.37
C THR A 257 -19.29 -7.57 -6.40
N TYR A 258 -19.54 -7.02 -7.58
CA TYR A 258 -19.84 -5.61 -7.81
C TYR A 258 -21.15 -5.41 -8.57
N GLU A 259 -21.78 -4.28 -8.29
CA GLU A 259 -22.84 -3.67 -9.09
C GLU A 259 -22.28 -2.39 -9.71
N ILE A 260 -22.57 -2.18 -10.99
CA ILE A 260 -22.16 -1.00 -11.74
C ILE A 260 -23.40 -0.15 -11.99
N TYR A 261 -23.31 1.12 -11.62
CA TYR A 261 -24.36 2.11 -11.79
C TYR A 261 -23.87 3.24 -12.70
N ALA A 262 -24.62 3.55 -13.76
CA ALA A 262 -24.38 4.76 -14.55
C ALA A 262 -25.01 5.96 -13.84
N THR A 263 -24.26 7.06 -13.80
CA THR A 263 -24.73 8.33 -13.25
C THR A 263 -25.45 9.09 -14.37
N GLY A 264 -26.77 9.29 -14.22
CA GLY A 264 -27.56 10.13 -15.13
C GLY A 264 -27.58 11.60 -14.71
N ILE A 265 -26.55 12.07 -14.00
CA ILE A 265 -26.62 13.19 -13.04
C ILE A 265 -25.66 14.33 -13.42
#